data_AF-A0A1Q2YTZ5-F1
#
_entry.id   AF-A0A1Q2YTZ5-F1
#
_cell.length_a   1.000
_cell.length_b   1.000
_cell.length_c   1.000
_cell.angle_alpha   90.00
_cell.angle_beta   90.00
_cell.angle_gamma   90.00
#
_symmetry.space_group_name_H-M   'P 1'
#
loop_
_entity.id
_entity.type
_entity.pdbx_description
1 polymer ?
#
loop_
_entity_poly.entity_id
_entity_poly.type
_entity_poly.pdbx_seq_one_letter_code
_entity_poly.pdbx_strand_id
1 'polypeptide(L)'
;MPRTAAASVPHDADDAPAAKRRPGRPSPGDTVQVTLRIPRGQLAQLVEEGARRTAATGRTVTAQAVIMELLEAKFPYRPGA
;
A
#
# COMPACT_ATOMS: atom_id res chain seq x y z
N MET A 1 40.06 -11.24 -20.86
CA MET A 1 40.03 -11.77 -19.48
C MET A 1 38.68 -11.44 -18.86
N PRO A 2 38.08 -12.36 -18.08
CA PRO A 2 36.64 -12.59 -18.02
C PRO A 2 35.85 -11.72 -17.01
N ARG A 3 34.55 -11.54 -17.30
CA ARG A 3 33.50 -11.15 -16.34
C ARG A 3 33.35 -12.25 -15.29
N THR A 4 33.27 -11.91 -14.00
CA THR A 4 32.29 -12.44 -13.02
C THR A 4 32.52 -11.71 -11.68
N ALA A 5 31.58 -10.90 -11.21
CA ALA A 5 31.42 -10.64 -9.79
C ALA A 5 30.03 -11.15 -9.44
N ALA A 6 30.03 -12.28 -8.74
CA ALA A 6 28.85 -13.02 -8.36
C ALA A 6 27.94 -12.18 -7.47
N ALA A 7 26.63 -12.34 -7.70
CA ALA A 7 25.58 -11.82 -6.86
C ALA A 7 25.79 -12.25 -5.40
N SER A 8 25.87 -11.29 -4.50
CA SER A 8 25.67 -11.51 -3.07
C SER A 8 24.23 -11.10 -2.77
N VAL A 9 23.32 -12.07 -2.80
CA VAL A 9 21.96 -11.89 -2.27
C VAL A 9 22.07 -12.10 -0.76
N PRO A 10 21.76 -11.12 0.10
CA PRO A 10 21.60 -11.41 1.52
C PRO A 10 20.28 -12.17 1.70
N HIS A 11 20.39 -13.42 2.14
CA HIS A 11 19.28 -14.35 2.40
C HIS A 11 18.82 -14.35 3.88
N ASP A 12 19.24 -13.37 4.69
CA ASP A 12 18.91 -13.32 6.12
C ASP A 12 17.70 -12.43 6.42
N ALA A 13 16.52 -12.80 5.89
CA ALA A 13 15.26 -12.12 6.25
C ALA A 13 14.16 -13.08 6.73
N ASP A 14 14.45 -14.36 6.92
CA ASP A 14 13.41 -15.38 7.14
C ASP A 14 13.17 -15.77 8.61
N ASP A 15 13.84 -15.12 9.58
CA ASP A 15 13.72 -15.50 11.00
C ASP A 15 13.28 -14.34 11.91
N ALA A 16 12.35 -13.51 11.42
CA ALA A 16 11.66 -12.53 12.25
C ALA A 16 10.40 -13.18 12.88
N PRO A 17 10.22 -13.13 14.22
CA PRO A 17 9.03 -13.69 14.86
C PRO A 17 7.78 -13.02 14.30
N ALA A 18 6.76 -13.84 14.00
CA ALA A 18 5.49 -13.38 13.41
C ALA A 18 4.92 -12.21 14.23
N ALA A 19 4.99 -11.00 13.64
CA ALA A 19 4.53 -9.79 14.29
C ALA A 19 3.05 -9.97 14.70
N LYS A 20 2.74 -9.70 15.97
CA LYS A 20 1.36 -9.75 16.50
C LYS A 20 0.42 -8.98 15.55
N ARG A 21 -0.55 -9.70 14.99
CA ARG A 21 -1.51 -9.15 14.02
C ARG A 21 -2.28 -8.01 14.68
N ARG A 22 -2.20 -6.82 14.10
CA ARG A 22 -3.02 -5.68 14.54
C ARG A 22 -4.49 -6.01 14.26
N PRO A 23 -5.41 -5.81 15.21
CA PRO A 23 -6.83 -6.01 14.98
C PRO A 23 -7.30 -5.15 13.79
N GLY A 24 -8.03 -5.77 12.86
CA GLY A 24 -8.54 -5.11 11.65
C GLY A 24 -7.61 -5.09 10.44
N ARG A 25 -6.40 -5.66 10.52
CA ARG A 25 -5.54 -5.83 9.32
C ARG A 25 -6.08 -7.01 8.48
N PRO A 26 -6.40 -6.81 7.18
CA PRO A 26 -6.80 -7.89 6.28
C PRO A 26 -5.77 -9.03 6.27
N SER A 27 -6.22 -10.27 6.05
CA SER A 27 -5.26 -11.37 5.91
C SER A 27 -4.49 -11.22 4.60
N PRO A 28 -3.23 -11.69 4.52
CA PRO A 28 -2.45 -11.64 3.28
C PRO A 28 -3.18 -12.26 2.07
N GLY A 29 -4.04 -13.26 2.29
CA GLY A 29 -4.87 -13.88 1.24
C GLY A 29 -6.09 -13.04 0.80
N ASP A 30 -6.47 -12.00 1.56
CA ASP A 30 -7.62 -11.14 1.27
C ASP A 30 -7.21 -9.87 0.50
N THR A 31 -5.91 -9.70 0.23
CA THR A 31 -5.37 -8.49 -0.39
C THR A 31 -4.46 -8.84 -1.56
N VAL A 32 -4.56 -8.07 -2.63
CA VAL A 32 -3.65 -8.14 -3.77
C VAL A 32 -2.80 -6.88 -3.81
N GLN A 33 -1.50 -7.03 -4.06
CA GLN A 33 -0.61 -5.91 -4.30
C GLN A 33 -0.71 -5.48 -5.77
N VAL A 34 -1.06 -4.21 -6.00
CA VAL A 34 -1.18 -3.64 -7.34
C VAL A 34 -0.20 -2.48 -7.50
N THR A 35 0.53 -2.45 -8.62
CA THR A 35 1.37 -1.31 -9.00
C THR A 35 0.63 -0.45 -10.00
N LEU A 36 0.41 0.83 -9.69
CA LEU A 36 -0.30 1.78 -10.56
C LEU A 36 0.67 2.78 -11.18
N ARG A 37 0.48 3.07 -12.47
CA ARG A 37 1.16 4.20 -13.14
C ARG A 37 0.20 5.38 -13.20
N ILE A 38 0.31 6.27 -12.23
CA ILE A 38 -0.58 7.43 -12.07
C ILE A 38 0.08 8.66 -12.72
N PRO A 39 -0.63 9.44 -13.56
CA PRO A 39 -0.16 10.73 -14.04
C PRO A 39 0.22 11.66 -12.89
N ARG A 40 1.35 12.39 -13.01
CA ARG A 40 1.91 13.18 -11.90
C ARG A 40 0.92 14.18 -11.30
N GLY A 41 0.12 14.85 -12.14
CA GLY A 41 -0.89 15.80 -11.67
C GLY A 41 -1.99 15.16 -10.82
N GLN A 42 -2.40 13.93 -11.16
CA GLN A 42 -3.38 13.19 -10.37
C GLN A 42 -2.79 12.69 -9.05
N LEU A 43 -1.53 12.25 -9.06
CA LEU A 43 -0.84 11.90 -7.81
C LEU A 43 -0.72 13.10 -6.87
N ALA A 44 -0.41 14.29 -7.39
CA ALA A 44 -0.35 15.52 -6.58
C ALA A 44 -1.69 15.82 -5.90
N GLN A 45 -2.81 15.73 -6.63
CA GLN A 45 -4.15 15.92 -6.08
C GLN A 45 -4.47 14.92 -4.96
N LEU A 46 -4.09 13.65 -5.13
CA LEU A 46 -4.30 12.62 -4.09
C LEU A 46 -3.45 12.88 -2.84
N VAL A 47 -2.22 13.38 -3.01
CA VAL A 47 -1.34 13.76 -1.89
C VAL A 47 -1.88 14.98 -1.15
N GLU A 48 -2.33 16.01 -1.87
CA GLU A 48 -2.94 17.20 -1.27
C GLU A 48 -4.21 16.86 -0.47
N GLU A 49 -5.06 16.00 -1.01
CA GLU A 49 -6.25 15.53 -0.30
C GLU A 49 -5.88 14.72 0.96
N GLY A 50 -4.88 13.85 0.87
CA GLY A 50 -4.35 13.14 2.03
C GLY A 50 -3.82 14.09 3.11
N ALA A 51 -3.10 15.14 2.72
CA ALA A 51 -2.61 16.17 3.63
C ALA A 51 -3.75 16.95 4.30
N ARG A 52 -4.77 17.35 3.51
CA ARG A 52 -5.97 18.03 4.01
C ARG A 52 -6.70 17.21 5.07
N ARG A 53 -6.93 15.91 4.81
CA ARG A 53 -7.58 15.00 5.76
C ARG A 53 -6.73 14.71 6.98
N THR A 54 -5.42 14.65 6.81
CA THR A 54 -4.49 14.51 7.93
C THR A 54 -4.57 15.70 8.87
N ALA A 55 -4.58 16.92 8.32
CA ALA A 55 -4.75 18.15 9.10
C ALA A 55 -6.11 18.18 9.83
N ALA A 56 -7.19 17.72 9.17
CA ALA A 56 -8.53 17.72 9.75
C ALA A 56 -8.74 16.67 10.86
N THR A 57 -8.14 15.48 10.73
CA THR A 57 -8.40 14.34 11.63
C THR A 57 -7.28 14.10 12.66
N GLY A 58 -6.12 14.73 12.48
CA GLY A 58 -4.91 14.47 13.26
C GLY A 58 -4.29 13.09 12.99
N ARG A 59 -4.81 12.32 12.03
CA ARG A 59 -4.31 10.99 11.65
C ARG A 59 -3.71 11.03 10.27
N THR A 60 -2.56 10.40 10.07
CA THR A 60 -1.93 10.32 8.75
C THR A 60 -2.82 9.58 7.75
N VAL A 61 -3.23 10.28 6.69
CA VAL A 61 -3.98 9.73 5.56
C VAL A 61 -3.07 9.75 4.33
N THR A 62 -2.80 8.56 3.78
CA THR A 62 -1.93 8.40 2.60
C THR A 62 -2.73 8.49 1.30
N ALA A 63 -2.06 8.77 0.19
CA ALA A 63 -2.69 8.71 -1.13
C ALA A 63 -3.31 7.33 -1.42
N GLN A 64 -2.70 6.24 -0.93
CA GLN A 64 -3.28 4.90 -1.02
C GLN A 64 -4.62 4.79 -0.27
N ALA A 65 -4.72 5.33 0.94
CA ALA A 65 -5.97 5.34 1.70
C ALA A 65 -7.06 6.12 0.97
N VAL A 66 -6.71 7.29 0.41
CA VAL A 66 -7.63 8.09 -0.41
C VAL A 66 -8.12 7.30 -1.63
N ILE A 67 -7.23 6.61 -2.34
CA ILE A 67 -7.59 5.76 -3.48
C ILE A 67 -8.57 4.65 -3.06
N MET A 68 -8.28 3.96 -1.94
CA MET A 68 -9.14 2.87 -1.47
C MET A 68 -10.54 3.36 -1.09
N GLU A 69 -10.66 4.52 -0.43
CA GLU A 69 -11.96 5.10 -0.10
C GLU A 69 -12.74 5.52 -1.35
N LEU A 70 -12.06 6.08 -2.36
CA LEU A 70 -12.69 6.41 -3.64
C LEU A 70 -13.15 5.17 -4.40
N LEU A 71 -12.37 4.08 -4.33
CA LEU A 71 -12.75 2.80 -4.93
C LEU A 71 -13.99 2.22 -4.24
N GLU A 72 -14.02 2.20 -2.90
CA GLU A 72 -15.18 1.69 -2.15
C GLU A 72 -16.44 2.53 -2.43
N ALA A 73 -16.32 3.85 -2.52
CA ALA A 73 -17.44 4.73 -2.84
C ALA A 73 -18.00 4.49 -4.25
N LYS A 74 -17.13 4.17 -5.22
CA LYS A 74 -17.51 3.98 -6.63
C LYS A 74 -17.91 2.54 -6.96
N PHE A 75 -17.25 1.59 -6.32
CA PHE A 75 -17.38 0.15 -6.53
C PHE A 75 -17.49 -0.54 -5.17
N PRO A 76 -18.62 -0.35 -4.45
CA PRO A 76 -18.78 -0.91 -3.12
C PRO A 76 -18.66 -2.42 -3.16
N TYR A 77 -17.86 -2.98 -2.25
CA TYR A 77 -17.66 -4.42 -2.20
C TYR A 77 -18.95 -5.11 -1.77
N ARG A 78 -19.46 -6.01 -2.63
CA ARG A 78 -20.61 -6.86 -2.33
C ARG A 78 -20.14 -8.30 -2.20
N PRO A 79 -19.98 -8.82 -0.98
CA PRO A 79 -19.67 -10.23 -0.82
C PRO A 79 -20.86 -11.08 -1.33
N GLY A 80 -20.63 -11.93 -2.33
CA GLY A 80 -21.60 -12.96 -2.78
C GLY A 80 -22.47 -12.63 -3.99
N ALA A 81 -22.03 -11.75 -4.89
CA ALA A 81 -22.61 -11.62 -6.25
C ALA A 81 -21.96 -12.60 -7.24
#